data_AF-A0A4R3HP77-F1
#
_entry.id   AF-A0A4R3HP77-F1
#
_cell.length_a   1.000
_cell.length_b   1.000
_cell.length_c   1.000
_cell.angle_alpha   90.00
_cell.angle_beta   90.00
_cell.angle_gamma   90.00
#
_symmetry.space_group_name_H-M   'P 1'
#
loop_
_entity.id
_entity.type
_entity.pdbx_description
1 polymer ?
#
loop_
_entity_poly.entity_id
_entity_poly.type
_entity_poly.pdbx_seq_one_letter_code
_entity_poly.pdbx_strand_id
1 'polypeptide(L)'
;MPTFKLTESRLALVISVVALLATFWQGYEARKANTLNHEALKIEARPSDIPSKRVEKVVCIDGGPTIVYTFWRVNVFNSSSQPVTVKDIFSMTLSPAGPVSGFGPISIDGPVDPKFPVVIEPKNFKTFLLSVPAMTSKSFAAWLHEIGGCGSKFDWGSATNRGGYSETGWPTPRAINSYFTVTTGDGNEFTAISNWP
;
A
#
# COMPACT_ATOMS: atom_id res chain seq x y z
N MET A 1 -46.49 9.05 -58.61
CA MET A 1 -45.74 8.92 -57.34
C MET A 1 -46.25 7.68 -56.63
N PRO A 2 -45.46 6.61 -56.46
CA PRO A 2 -45.95 5.45 -55.73
C PRO A 2 -45.93 5.75 -54.22
N THR A 3 -47.11 5.84 -53.62
CA THR A 3 -47.30 5.86 -52.17
C THR A 3 -47.01 4.46 -51.62
N PHE A 4 -45.83 4.28 -51.02
CA PHE A 4 -45.50 3.09 -50.24
C PHE A 4 -46.42 3.01 -49.01
N LYS A 5 -47.48 2.21 -49.08
CA LYS A 5 -48.24 1.81 -47.89
C LYS A 5 -47.42 0.76 -47.12
N LEU A 6 -46.74 1.20 -46.07
CA LEU A 6 -46.14 0.29 -45.09
C LEU A 6 -47.27 -0.42 -44.35
N THR A 7 -47.32 -1.75 -44.46
CA THR A 7 -48.18 -2.58 -43.62
C THR A 7 -47.66 -2.56 -42.18
N GLU A 8 -48.53 -2.64 -41.18
CA GLU A 8 -48.16 -2.63 -39.75
C GLU A 8 -47.08 -3.66 -39.40
N SER A 9 -47.11 -4.82 -40.07
CA SER A 9 -46.10 -5.88 -39.94
C SER A 9 -44.71 -5.47 -40.43
N ARG A 10 -44.60 -4.62 -41.46
CA ARG A 10 -43.31 -4.09 -41.92
C ARG A 10 -42.81 -2.98 -41.01
N LEU A 11 -43.71 -2.15 -40.47
CA LEU A 11 -43.37 -1.13 -39.48
C LEU A 11 -42.83 -1.78 -38.19
N ALA A 12 -43.49 -2.81 -37.69
CA ALA A 12 -43.07 -3.55 -36.50
C ALA A 12 -41.68 -4.20 -36.69
N LEU A 13 -41.41 -4.74 -37.87
CA LEU A 13 -40.12 -5.34 -38.19
C LEU A 13 -39.01 -4.29 -38.23
N VAL A 14 -39.25 -3.12 -38.83
CA VAL A 14 -38.30 -2.00 -38.86
C VAL A 14 -38.01 -1.49 -37.44
N ILE A 15 -39.05 -1.29 -36.62
CA ILE A 15 -38.87 -0.85 -35.22
C ILE A 15 -38.05 -1.87 -34.42
N SER A 16 -38.32 -3.17 -34.61
CA SER A 16 -37.59 -4.23 -33.92
C SER A 16 -36.10 -4.26 -34.30
N VAL A 17 -35.79 -4.08 -35.58
CA VAL A 17 -34.40 -4.01 -36.07
C VAL A 17 -33.69 -2.77 -35.52
N VAL A 18 -34.36 -1.61 -35.51
CA VAL A 18 -33.81 -0.37 -34.94
C VAL A 18 -33.56 -0.49 -33.44
N ALA A 19 -34.50 -1.08 -32.70
CA ALA A 19 -34.34 -1.34 -31.27
C ALA A 19 -33.16 -2.27 -30.99
N LEU A 20 -32.99 -3.34 -31.78
CA LEU A 20 -31.87 -4.26 -31.65
C LEU A 20 -30.53 -3.53 -31.86
N LEU A 21 -30.43 -2.74 -32.92
CA LEU A 21 -29.24 -1.94 -33.23
C LEU A 21 -28.92 -0.93 -32.11
N ALA A 22 -29.93 -0.27 -31.55
CA ALA A 22 -29.76 0.63 -30.41
C ALA A 22 -29.24 -0.10 -29.16
N THR A 23 -29.72 -1.33 -28.92
CA THR A 23 -29.28 -2.16 -27.78
C THR A 23 -27.82 -2.61 -27.96
N PHE A 24 -27.45 -3.01 -29.18
CA PHE A 24 -26.05 -3.33 -29.50
C PHE A 24 -25.13 -2.13 -29.36
N TRP A 25 -25.56 -0.94 -29.80
CA TRP A 25 -24.81 0.30 -29.66
C TRP A 25 -24.60 0.67 -28.20
N GLN A 26 -25.66 0.61 -27.38
CA GLN A 26 -25.57 0.84 -25.93
C GLN A 26 -24.65 -0.19 -25.25
N GLY A 27 -24.73 -1.47 -25.63
CA GLY A 27 -23.84 -2.50 -25.11
C GLY A 27 -22.37 -2.29 -25.51
N TYR A 28 -22.12 -1.80 -26.73
CA TYR A 28 -20.79 -1.47 -27.22
C TYR A 28 -20.20 -0.27 -26.47
N GLU A 29 -20.97 0.82 -26.32
CA GLU A 29 -20.52 1.99 -25.56
C GLU A 29 -20.35 1.68 -24.06
N ALA A 30 -21.19 0.82 -23.48
CA ALA A 30 -21.01 0.36 -22.11
C ALA A 30 -19.72 -0.46 -21.95
N ARG A 31 -19.40 -1.36 -22.88
CA ARG A 31 -18.12 -2.09 -22.88
C ARG A 31 -16.94 -1.14 -23.06
N LYS A 32 -17.03 -0.19 -23.99
CA LYS A 32 -15.99 0.80 -24.27
C LYS A 32 -15.75 1.71 -23.06
N ALA A 33 -16.80 2.17 -22.40
CA ALA A 33 -16.71 2.94 -21.16
C ALA A 33 -16.05 2.13 -20.04
N ASN A 34 -16.32 0.83 -19.95
CA ASN A 34 -15.65 -0.04 -18.99
C ASN A 34 -14.15 -0.22 -19.30
N THR A 35 -13.79 -0.38 -20.57
CA THR A 35 -12.38 -0.50 -20.98
C THR A 35 -11.56 0.77 -20.83
N LEU A 36 -12.21 1.94 -20.68
CA LEU A 36 -11.56 3.24 -20.47
C LEU A 36 -11.42 3.61 -18.97
N ASN A 37 -12.02 2.84 -18.07
CA ASN A 37 -11.89 3.04 -16.63
C ASN A 37 -10.62 2.35 -16.11
N HIS A 38 -9.47 2.97 -16.38
CA HIS A 38 -8.22 2.52 -15.79
C HIS A 38 -8.20 2.76 -14.28
N GLU A 39 -7.68 1.78 -13.54
CA GLU A 39 -7.35 1.95 -12.13
C GLU A 39 -6.33 3.08 -11.97
N ALA A 40 -6.59 3.98 -11.03
CA ALA A 40 -5.82 5.18 -10.79
C ALA A 40 -5.69 5.35 -9.29
N LEU A 41 -4.71 4.64 -8.72
CA LEU A 41 -4.36 4.77 -7.31
C LEU A 41 -3.21 5.75 -7.13
N LYS A 42 -3.31 6.58 -6.10
CA LYS A 42 -2.19 7.38 -5.58
C LYS A 42 -1.84 6.88 -4.18
N ILE A 43 -0.57 6.61 -3.94
CA ILE A 43 -0.08 6.11 -2.66
C ILE A 43 0.75 7.20 -2.00
N GLU A 44 0.53 7.38 -0.70
CA GLU A 44 1.33 8.25 0.13
C GLU A 44 1.70 7.52 1.41
N ALA A 45 2.99 7.39 1.67
CA ALA A 45 3.51 6.77 2.89
C ALA A 45 4.22 7.80 3.75
N ARG A 46 3.93 7.81 5.05
CA ARG A 46 4.59 8.66 6.04
C ARG A 46 4.83 7.88 7.34
N PRO A 47 5.86 8.21 8.12
CA PRO A 47 6.01 7.67 9.47
C PRO A 47 4.76 7.94 10.33
N SER A 48 4.55 7.12 11.36
CA SER A 48 3.50 7.38 12.34
C SER A 48 3.63 8.76 12.98
N ASP A 49 2.54 9.52 13.03
CA ASP A 49 2.53 10.86 13.64
C ASP A 49 2.67 10.83 15.18
N ILE A 50 2.51 9.66 15.80
CA ILE A 50 2.60 9.48 17.25
C ILE A 50 4.04 9.04 17.58
N PRO A 51 4.90 9.90 18.16
CA PRO A 51 6.32 9.58 18.37
C PRO A 51 6.55 8.31 19.18
N SER A 52 5.75 8.09 20.24
CA SER A 52 5.82 6.89 21.08
C SER A 52 5.36 5.60 20.39
N LYS A 53 4.81 5.69 19.18
CA LYS A 53 4.35 4.56 18.35
C LYS A 53 4.99 4.59 16.96
N ARG A 54 6.19 5.16 16.83
CA ARG A 54 6.96 5.13 15.58
C ARG A 54 7.83 3.89 15.45
N VAL A 55 8.24 3.34 16.58
CA VAL A 55 8.95 2.08 16.67
C VAL A 55 7.97 1.06 17.25
N GLU A 56 7.84 -0.08 16.58
CA GLU A 56 7.09 -1.22 17.10
C GLU A 56 7.97 -2.05 18.03
N LYS A 57 9.12 -2.48 17.51
CA LYS A 57 10.05 -3.35 18.23
C LYS A 57 11.43 -3.33 17.62
N VAL A 58 12.38 -3.88 18.37
CA VAL A 58 13.76 -4.05 17.95
C VAL A 58 14.10 -5.53 18.06
N VAL A 59 14.70 -6.08 17.00
CA VAL A 59 15.13 -7.48 16.94
C VAL A 59 16.65 -7.49 16.81
N CYS A 60 17.32 -7.99 17.85
CA CYS A 60 18.75 -8.23 17.78
C CYS A 60 19.02 -9.60 17.15
N ILE A 61 19.97 -9.65 16.22
CA ILE A 61 20.45 -10.88 15.61
C ILE A 61 21.83 -11.16 16.20
N ASP A 62 22.02 -12.34 16.80
CA ASP A 62 23.30 -12.71 17.39
C ASP A 62 24.43 -12.65 16.35
N GLY A 63 25.43 -11.81 16.60
CA GLY A 63 26.55 -11.57 15.69
C GLY A 63 26.20 -10.83 14.40
N GLY A 64 24.96 -10.32 14.27
CA GLY A 64 24.45 -9.64 13.08
C GLY A 64 24.00 -8.19 13.33
N PRO A 65 23.44 -7.52 12.31
CA PRO A 65 22.82 -6.22 12.48
C PRO A 65 21.53 -6.34 13.30
N THR A 66 21.20 -5.29 14.03
CA THR A 66 19.88 -5.16 14.65
C THR A 66 18.86 -4.71 13.60
N ILE A 67 17.61 -5.12 13.74
CA ILE A 67 16.49 -4.68 12.91
C ILE A 67 15.54 -3.87 13.79
N VAL A 68 15.18 -2.67 13.34
CA VAL A 68 14.13 -1.88 13.98
C VAL A 68 12.88 -1.94 13.10
N TYR A 69 11.76 -2.32 13.71
CA TYR A 69 10.45 -2.26 13.07
C TYR A 69 9.83 -0.90 13.30
N THR A 70 9.54 -0.20 12.21
CA THR A 70 9.01 1.16 12.22
C THR A 70 7.58 1.17 11.70
N PHE A 71 6.71 1.97 12.33
CA PHE A 71 5.33 2.11 11.90
C PHE A 71 5.19 3.17 10.82
N TRP A 72 4.65 2.75 9.69
CA TRP A 72 4.32 3.57 8.55
C TRP A 72 2.82 3.66 8.35
N ARG A 73 2.33 4.88 8.14
CA ARG A 73 0.99 5.15 7.67
C ARG A 73 1.02 5.23 6.15
N VAL A 74 0.34 4.30 5.48
CA VAL A 74 0.20 4.24 4.03
C VAL A 74 -1.23 4.61 3.67
N ASN A 75 -1.41 5.75 3.01
CA ASN A 75 -2.69 6.18 2.47
C ASN A 75 -2.76 5.78 1.00
N VAL A 76 -3.82 5.06 0.64
CA VAL A 76 -4.11 4.69 -0.75
C VAL A 76 -5.37 5.43 -1.16
N PHE A 77 -5.23 6.34 -2.12
CA PHE A 77 -6.29 7.16 -2.67
C PHE A 77 -6.75 6.57 -3.99
N ASN A 78 -8.03 6.22 -4.09
CA ASN A 78 -8.64 5.81 -5.34
C ASN A 78 -9.13 7.04 -6.10
N SER A 79 -8.41 7.42 -7.15
CA SER A 79 -8.79 8.51 -8.05
C SER A 79 -9.58 8.03 -9.27
N SER A 80 -9.86 6.74 -9.40
CA SER A 80 -10.73 6.20 -10.45
C SER A 80 -12.19 6.60 -10.27
N SER A 81 -12.96 6.39 -11.33
CA SER A 81 -14.43 6.46 -11.37
C SER A 81 -15.10 5.20 -10.81
N GLN A 82 -14.36 4.11 -10.61
CA GLN A 82 -14.85 2.81 -10.13
C GLN A 82 -14.16 2.40 -8.82
N PRO A 83 -14.81 1.55 -8.01
CA PRO A 83 -14.17 0.97 -6.84
C PRO A 83 -12.97 0.12 -7.24
N VAL A 84 -11.87 0.22 -6.50
CA VAL A 84 -10.66 -0.58 -6.72
C VAL A 84 -10.46 -1.50 -5.54
N THR A 85 -10.23 -2.78 -5.81
CA THR A 85 -9.89 -3.76 -4.77
C THR A 85 -8.39 -3.80 -4.62
N VAL A 86 -7.88 -3.50 -3.42
CA VAL A 86 -6.47 -3.72 -3.07
C VAL A 86 -6.33 -5.14 -2.53
N LYS A 87 -5.41 -5.92 -3.09
CA LYS A 87 -5.13 -7.31 -2.73
C LYS A 87 -3.98 -7.43 -1.74
N ASP A 88 -2.97 -6.57 -1.85
CA ASP A 88 -1.82 -6.60 -0.97
C ASP A 88 -1.09 -5.26 -0.95
N ILE A 89 -0.32 -5.03 0.11
CA ILE A 89 0.67 -3.95 0.19
C ILE A 89 2.00 -4.53 0.68
N PHE A 90 2.94 -4.62 -0.24
CA PHE A 90 4.32 -4.99 0.05
C PHE A 90 5.11 -3.76 0.52
N SER A 91 6.03 -3.98 1.47
CA SER A 91 6.95 -2.94 1.93
C SER A 91 8.38 -3.44 2.10
N MET A 92 9.33 -2.59 1.76
CA MET A 92 10.76 -2.85 1.88
C MET A 92 11.48 -1.55 2.26
N THR A 93 12.49 -1.65 3.10
CA THR A 93 13.37 -0.53 3.43
C THR A 93 14.73 -0.74 2.80
N LEU A 94 15.34 0.35 2.31
CA LEU A 94 16.73 0.44 1.92
C LEU A 94 17.47 1.33 2.91
N SER A 95 18.51 0.76 3.51
CA SER A 95 19.46 1.44 4.41
C SER A 95 20.89 1.29 3.87
N PRO A 96 21.90 2.00 4.42
CA PRO A 96 23.30 1.77 4.06
C PRO A 96 23.80 0.35 4.40
N ALA A 97 23.13 -0.36 5.31
CA ALA A 97 23.42 -1.76 5.60
C ALA A 97 22.82 -2.73 4.56
N GLY A 98 22.00 -2.23 3.64
CA GLY A 98 21.34 -2.99 2.57
C GLY A 98 19.81 -2.90 2.61
N PRO A 99 19.14 -3.58 1.66
CA PRO A 99 17.69 -3.72 1.65
C PRO A 99 17.22 -4.76 2.67
N VAL A 100 16.09 -4.50 3.30
CA VAL A 100 15.37 -5.47 4.12
C VAL A 100 13.89 -5.34 3.82
N SER A 101 13.26 -6.47 3.49
CA SER A 101 11.80 -6.56 3.35
C SER A 101 11.24 -7.33 4.54
N GLY A 102 10.00 -6.99 4.91
CA GLY A 102 9.24 -7.88 5.77
C GLY A 102 8.80 -9.09 4.96
N PHE A 103 9.33 -10.29 5.27
CA PHE A 103 8.69 -11.53 4.84
C PHE A 103 7.56 -11.84 5.81
N GLY A 104 6.34 -11.44 5.46
CA GLY A 104 5.17 -11.75 6.29
C GLY A 104 5.28 -11.22 7.73
N PRO A 105 4.35 -11.60 8.61
CA PRO A 105 4.15 -10.92 9.87
C PRO A 105 5.25 -11.25 10.87
N ILE A 106 6.20 -10.33 11.05
CA ILE A 106 7.15 -10.47 12.13
C ILE A 106 6.57 -9.73 13.33
N SER A 107 5.58 -10.36 13.96
CA SER A 107 5.21 -10.25 15.36
C SER A 107 4.67 -11.61 15.81
N ILE A 108 4.97 -12.01 17.04
CA ILE A 108 4.29 -13.13 17.70
C ILE A 108 2.78 -12.80 17.91
N ASP A 109 2.40 -11.54 17.63
CA ASP A 109 1.04 -11.02 17.51
C ASP A 109 0.52 -10.90 16.06
N GLY A 110 1.20 -11.53 15.07
CA GLY A 110 0.75 -11.55 13.67
C GLY A 110 0.77 -10.18 12.97
N PRO A 111 0.30 -10.10 11.72
CA PRO A 111 -0.05 -8.81 11.13
C PRO A 111 -1.31 -8.35 11.86
N VAL A 112 -1.34 -7.10 12.31
CA VAL A 112 -2.57 -6.49 12.83
C VAL A 112 -3.61 -6.48 11.68
N ASP A 113 -4.46 -7.52 11.70
CA ASP A 113 -5.54 -7.89 10.77
C ASP A 113 -5.16 -8.32 9.33
N PRO A 114 -5.84 -9.35 8.75
CA PRO A 114 -5.88 -9.53 7.31
C PRO A 114 -6.68 -8.35 6.70
N LYS A 115 -5.99 -7.24 6.41
CA LYS A 115 -6.57 -6.03 5.82
C LYS A 115 -6.89 -6.16 4.33
N PHE A 116 -6.66 -7.34 3.74
CA PHE A 116 -6.85 -7.57 2.32
C PHE A 116 -7.62 -8.87 2.04
N PRO A 117 -8.43 -8.91 0.96
CA PRO A 117 -8.67 -7.81 0.02
C PRO A 117 -9.52 -6.69 0.64
N VAL A 118 -9.32 -5.45 0.18
CA VAL A 118 -10.11 -4.29 0.62
C VAL A 118 -10.52 -3.42 -0.55
N VAL A 119 -11.79 -3.05 -0.58
CA VAL A 119 -12.33 -2.18 -1.63
C VAL A 119 -12.20 -0.72 -1.20
N ILE A 120 -11.64 0.11 -2.08
CA ILE A 120 -11.60 1.57 -1.95
C ILE A 120 -12.61 2.14 -2.94
N GLU A 121 -13.63 2.82 -2.43
CA GLU A 121 -14.66 3.46 -3.24
C GLU A 121 -14.07 4.54 -4.19
N PRO A 122 -14.76 4.87 -5.30
CA PRO A 122 -14.33 5.94 -6.19
C PRO A 122 -14.14 7.24 -5.42
N LYS A 123 -13.05 7.97 -5.73
CA LYS A 123 -12.72 9.26 -5.12
C LYS A 123 -12.60 9.23 -3.59
N ASN A 124 -12.31 8.06 -3.03
CA ASN A 124 -12.15 7.85 -1.60
C ASN A 124 -10.74 7.33 -1.27
N PHE A 125 -10.40 7.22 0.01
CA PHE A 125 -9.11 6.71 0.44
C PHE A 125 -9.23 5.76 1.62
N LYS A 126 -8.23 4.90 1.76
CA LYS A 126 -8.03 4.08 2.96
C LYS A 126 -6.62 4.25 3.49
N THR A 127 -6.51 4.15 4.81
CA THR A 127 -5.26 4.28 5.54
C THR A 127 -4.89 2.94 6.15
N PHE A 128 -3.65 2.52 5.91
CA PHE A 128 -3.04 1.31 6.44
C PHE A 128 -1.93 1.69 7.40
N LEU A 129 -1.85 1.00 8.52
CA LEU A 129 -0.70 1.04 9.41
C LEU A 129 0.10 -0.24 9.15
N LEU A 130 1.33 -0.08 8.71
CA LEU A 130 2.26 -1.16 8.37
C LEU A 130 3.46 -1.09 9.30
N SER A 131 3.94 -2.25 9.73
CA SER A 131 5.24 -2.37 10.40
C SER A 131 6.29 -2.74 9.36
N VAL A 132 7.29 -1.89 9.19
CA VAL A 132 8.31 -2.01 8.16
C VAL A 132 9.68 -2.18 8.82
N PRO A 133 10.40 -3.29 8.56
CA PRO A 133 11.72 -3.51 9.12
C PRO A 133 12.75 -2.59 8.48
N ALA A 134 13.69 -2.10 9.27
CA ALA A 134 14.86 -1.35 8.82
C ALA A 134 16.13 -1.92 9.46
N MET A 135 17.14 -2.24 8.66
CA MET A 135 18.45 -2.64 9.18
C MET A 135 19.16 -1.42 9.75
N THR A 136 19.75 -1.59 10.93
CA THR A 136 20.47 -0.54 11.64
C THR A 136 21.95 -0.53 11.27
N SER A 137 22.66 0.48 11.77
CA SER A 137 24.12 0.50 11.71
C SER A 137 24.76 -0.55 12.63
N LYS A 138 25.98 -0.99 12.31
CA LYS A 138 26.77 -1.91 13.17
C LYS A 138 27.08 -1.29 14.53
N SER A 139 27.35 0.02 14.56
CA SER A 139 27.65 0.74 15.80
C SER A 139 26.43 0.83 16.71
N PHE A 140 25.23 0.97 16.13
CA PHE A 140 23.99 0.88 16.89
C PHE A 140 23.80 -0.49 17.52
N ALA A 141 24.01 -1.57 16.76
CA ALA A 141 23.90 -2.93 17.29
C ALA A 141 24.87 -3.15 18.47
N ALA A 142 26.14 -2.76 18.30
CA ALA A 142 27.14 -2.87 19.37
C ALA A 142 26.76 -2.07 20.63
N TRP A 143 26.35 -0.81 20.46
CA TRP A 143 25.89 0.05 21.55
C TRP A 143 24.67 -0.53 22.26
N LEU A 144 23.67 -1.01 21.50
CA LEU A 144 22.45 -1.59 22.05
C LEU A 144 22.76 -2.85 22.86
N HIS A 145 23.69 -3.69 22.40
CA HIS A 145 24.18 -4.84 23.15
C HIS A 145 24.91 -4.43 24.44
N GLU A 146 25.77 -3.41 24.38
CA GLU A 146 26.55 -2.92 25.53
C GLU A 146 25.64 -2.43 26.67
N ILE A 147 24.55 -1.73 26.33
CA ILE A 147 23.58 -1.25 27.34
C ILE A 147 22.57 -2.33 27.77
N GLY A 148 22.70 -3.57 27.29
CA GLY A 148 21.76 -4.66 27.57
C GLY A 148 20.39 -4.50 26.89
N GLY A 149 20.29 -3.66 25.86
CA GLY A 149 19.05 -3.32 25.15
C GLY A 149 18.49 -4.43 24.25
N CYS A 150 19.25 -5.50 24.03
CA CYS A 150 18.77 -6.70 23.33
C CYS A 150 17.95 -7.66 24.23
N GLY A 151 17.72 -7.30 25.49
CA GLY A 151 16.78 -7.99 26.37
C GLY A 151 15.33 -7.55 26.16
N SER A 152 14.36 -8.38 26.58
CA SER A 152 12.91 -8.18 26.42
C SER A 152 12.29 -6.98 27.16
N LYS A 153 13.10 -6.11 27.76
CA LYS A 153 12.67 -4.98 28.60
C LYS A 153 13.03 -3.60 28.03
N PHE A 154 13.77 -3.54 26.93
CA PHE A 154 14.17 -2.27 26.34
C PHE A 154 13.13 -1.77 25.34
N ASP A 155 12.36 -0.77 25.75
CA ASP A 155 11.42 -0.10 24.86
C ASP A 155 12.14 1.03 24.10
N TRP A 156 12.60 0.71 22.90
CA TRP A 156 13.26 1.68 22.01
C TRP A 156 12.34 2.84 21.61
N GLY A 157 11.02 2.58 21.52
CA GLY A 157 10.03 3.60 21.19
C GLY A 157 9.94 4.69 22.26
N SER A 158 10.05 4.32 23.54
CA SER A 158 10.00 5.26 24.67
C SER A 158 11.37 5.66 25.24
N ALA A 159 12.47 5.10 24.73
CA ALA A 159 13.81 5.42 25.19
C ALA A 159 14.15 6.91 25.03
N THR A 160 14.42 7.59 26.16
CA THR A 160 14.81 9.01 26.21
C THR A 160 16.29 9.21 25.89
N ASN A 161 17.13 8.24 26.24
CA ASN A 161 18.54 8.20 25.83
C ASN A 161 18.71 7.20 24.69
N ARG A 162 19.04 7.73 23.51
CA ARG A 162 19.24 6.95 22.28
C ARG A 162 20.70 6.82 21.86
N GLY A 163 21.66 7.22 22.69
CA GLY A 163 23.10 7.09 22.39
C GLY A 163 23.55 7.85 21.14
N GLY A 164 22.82 8.88 20.72
CA GLY A 164 23.07 9.62 19.47
C GLY A 164 22.46 8.99 18.21
N TYR A 165 21.68 7.92 18.34
CA TYR A 165 20.97 7.29 17.23
C TYR A 165 19.54 7.79 17.10
N SER A 166 19.04 7.83 15.85
CA SER A 166 17.64 8.11 15.54
C SER A 166 16.77 6.88 15.75
N GLU A 167 15.44 7.03 15.62
CA GLU A 167 14.45 5.94 15.73
C GLU A 167 14.79 4.72 14.88
N THR A 168 15.48 4.93 13.77
CA THR A 168 15.82 3.90 12.82
C THR A 168 17.14 3.16 13.12
N GLY A 169 17.83 3.50 14.21
CA GLY A 169 19.14 2.94 14.56
C GLY A 169 20.29 3.47 13.70
N TRP A 170 20.08 4.59 13.00
CA TRP A 170 21.12 5.34 12.28
C TRP A 170 21.38 6.68 12.96
N PRO A 171 22.62 7.21 12.91
CA PRO A 171 22.92 8.55 13.44
C PRO A 171 22.10 9.67 12.77
N THR A 172 21.71 9.46 11.51
CA THR A 172 20.83 10.36 10.76
C THR A 172 19.57 9.62 10.31
N PRO A 173 18.38 10.22 10.48
CA PRO A 173 17.12 9.55 10.12
C PRO A 173 16.96 9.37 8.60
N ARG A 174 17.53 10.27 7.79
CA ARG A 174 17.51 10.24 6.32
C ARG A 174 18.30 9.09 5.69
N ALA A 175 18.91 8.23 6.50
CA ALA A 175 19.60 7.05 6.01
C ALA A 175 18.64 6.00 5.44
N ILE A 176 17.33 6.11 5.68
CA ILE A 176 16.36 5.07 5.33
C ILE A 176 15.30 5.58 4.36
N ASN A 177 15.21 4.86 3.23
CA ASN A 177 14.14 4.99 2.25
C ASN A 177 13.26 3.74 2.34
N SER A 178 11.95 3.90 2.26
CA SER A 178 11.01 2.78 2.23
C SER A 178 10.19 2.80 0.96
N TYR A 179 10.04 1.63 0.38
CA TYR A 179 9.33 1.32 -0.85
C TYR A 179 8.04 0.60 -0.49
N PHE A 180 6.94 1.05 -1.09
CA PHE A 180 5.62 0.47 -0.90
C PHE A 180 5.05 0.11 -2.26
N THR A 181 4.60 -1.14 -2.43
CA THR A 181 3.94 -1.61 -3.65
C THR A 181 2.55 -2.08 -3.29
N VAL A 182 1.54 -1.47 -3.90
CA VAL A 182 0.13 -1.83 -3.75
C VAL A 182 -0.30 -2.61 -4.97
N THR A 183 -0.75 -3.85 -4.77
CA THR A 183 -1.25 -4.72 -5.83
C THR A 183 -2.77 -4.75 -5.79
N THR A 184 -3.43 -4.50 -6.92
CA THR A 184 -4.90 -4.53 -7.03
C THR A 184 -5.44 -5.92 -7.33
N GLY A 185 -6.76 -6.09 -7.24
CA GLY A 185 -7.47 -7.33 -7.60
C GLY A 185 -7.25 -7.71 -9.06
N ASP A 186 -7.10 -6.71 -9.94
CA ASP A 186 -6.82 -6.87 -11.37
C ASP A 186 -5.32 -7.13 -11.66
N GLY A 187 -4.48 -7.12 -10.61
CA GLY A 187 -3.05 -7.38 -10.71
C GLY A 187 -2.20 -6.17 -11.11
N ASN A 188 -2.78 -4.96 -11.13
CA ASN A 188 -2.00 -3.74 -11.36
C ASN A 188 -1.19 -3.39 -10.12
N GLU A 189 0.02 -2.86 -10.33
CA GLU A 189 0.92 -2.46 -9.26
C GLU A 189 1.13 -0.95 -9.26
N PHE A 190 1.00 -0.36 -8.08
CA PHE A 190 1.23 1.05 -7.84
C PHE A 190 2.32 1.18 -6.79
N THR A 191 3.29 2.06 -6.99
CA THR A 191 4.44 2.18 -6.08
C THR A 191 4.56 3.57 -5.48
N ALA A 192 5.10 3.63 -4.26
CA ALA A 192 5.52 4.86 -3.62
C ALA A 192 6.85 4.65 -2.89
N ILE A 193 7.64 5.73 -2.85
CA ILE A 193 8.88 5.80 -2.09
C ILE A 193 8.73 6.92 -1.07
N SER A 194 9.11 6.65 0.16
CA SER A 194 9.09 7.66 1.22
C SER A 194 10.33 7.53 2.09
N ASN A 195 10.84 8.67 2.55
CA ASN A 195 12.04 8.73 3.37
C ASN A 195 11.65 8.91 4.82
N TRP A 196 12.41 8.29 5.73
CA TRP A 196 12.25 8.59 7.15
C TRP A 196 12.85 9.97 7.46
N PRO A 197 12.07 10.91 8.04
CA PRO A 197 12.46 12.30 8.24
C PRO A 197 13.46 12.50 9.37
#